data_AF-A0A0F4QD14-F1
#
_entry.id   AF-A0A0F4QD14-F1
#
_cell.length_a   1.000
_cell.length_b   1.000
_cell.length_c   1.000
_cell.angle_alpha   90.00
_cell.angle_beta   90.00
_cell.angle_gamma   90.00
#
_symmetry.space_group_name_H-M   'P 1'
#
loop_
_entity.id
_entity.type
_entity.pdbx_description
1 polymer ?
#
loop_
_entity_poly.entity_id
_entity_poly.type
_entity_poly.pdbx_seq_one_letter_code
_entity_poly.pdbx_strand_id
1 'polypeptide(L)' 'MPKPRKSLISLQDTPYYHCVSRCVRRAFLCGQDEQTGQSYEHRRGWIEDKIFSLEAI' A
#
# COMPACT_ATOMS: atom_id res chain seq x y z
N MET A 1 -0.39 -17.81 -14.07
CA MET A 1 0.49 -16.70 -13.66
C MET A 1 -0.30 -15.68 -12.85
N PRO A 2 0.27 -15.02 -11.82
CA PRO A 2 -0.40 -13.95 -11.10
C PRO A 2 -0.66 -12.76 -12.05
N LYS A 3 -1.91 -12.30 -12.11
CA LYS A 3 -2.32 -11.10 -12.87
C LYS A 3 -2.21 -9.85 -11.98
N PRO A 4 -1.87 -8.67 -12.53
CA PRO A 4 -1.90 -7.42 -11.79
C PRO A 4 -3.28 -7.17 -11.16
N ARG A 5 -3.35 -6.74 -9.90
CA ARG A 5 -4.64 -6.53 -9.19
C ARG A 5 -5.60 -5.61 -9.95
N LYS A 6 -5.08 -4.58 -10.64
CA LYS A 6 -5.89 -3.68 -11.47
C LYS A 6 -6.71 -4.39 -12.55
N SER A 7 -6.22 -5.51 -13.08
CA SER A 7 -6.93 -6.31 -14.10
C SER A 7 -7.99 -7.24 -13.52
N LEU A 8 -8.09 -7.31 -12.19
CA LEU A 8 -9.10 -8.08 -11.47
C LEU A 8 -10.23 -7.18 -10.95
N ILE A 9 -10.14 -5.86 -11.17
CA ILE A 9 -11.14 -4.88 -10.74
C ILE A 9 -12.19 -4.74 -11.85
N SER A 10 -13.46 -4.89 -11.49
CA SER A 10 -14.63 -4.69 -12.35
C SER A 10 -15.56 -3.68 -11.70
N LEU A 11 -15.58 -2.47 -12.24
CA LEU A 11 -16.45 -1.39 -11.75
C LEU A 11 -17.93 -1.65 -12.04
N GLN A 12 -18.25 -2.52 -13.01
CA GLN A 12 -19.62 -2.90 -13.33
C GLN A 12 -20.20 -3.86 -12.28
N ASP A 13 -19.37 -4.80 -11.78
CA ASP A 13 -19.82 -5.83 -10.84
C ASP A 13 -19.82 -5.35 -9.38
N THR A 14 -18.89 -4.47 -9.03
CA THR A 14 -18.78 -3.95 -7.66
C THR A 14 -18.25 -2.52 -7.67
N PRO A 15 -19.00 -1.54 -7.14
CA PRO A 15 -18.54 -0.15 -7.10
C PRO A 15 -17.53 0.13 -5.98
N TYR A 16 -17.30 -0.81 -5.05
CA TYR A 16 -16.45 -0.61 -3.87
C TYR A 16 -15.36 -1.68 -3.74
N TYR A 17 -14.10 -1.25 -3.79
CA TYR A 17 -12.95 -2.13 -3.59
C TYR A 17 -12.14 -1.70 -2.37
N HIS A 18 -11.87 -2.64 -1.46
CA HIS A 18 -10.95 -2.44 -0.36
C HIS A 18 -9.51 -2.70 -0.83
N CYS A 19 -8.84 -1.64 -1.26
CA CYS A 19 -7.45 -1.71 -1.69
C CYS A 19 -6.50 -1.69 -0.50
N VAL A 20 -5.72 -2.76 -0.32
CA VAL A 20 -4.67 -2.82 0.70
C VAL A 20 -3.32 -3.16 0.07
N SER A 21 -2.31 -2.37 0.40
CA SER A 21 -0.91 -2.68 0.13
C SER A 21 -0.29 -3.25 1.40
N ARG A 22 -0.09 -4.57 1.42
CA ARG A 22 0.69 -5.23 2.49
C ARG A 22 2.10 -5.46 1.98
N CYS A 23 3.08 -4.93 2.70
CA CYS A 23 4.46 -5.28 2.44
C CYS A 23 4.71 -6.74 2.81
N VAL A 24 5.10 -7.52 1.81
CA VAL A 24 5.51 -8.91 1.99
C VAL A 24 6.97 -8.93 2.47
N ARG A 25 7.34 -9.96 3.24
CA ARG A 25 8.73 -10.21 3.66
C ARG A 25 9.40 -9.06 4.44
N ARG A 26 8.69 -8.43 5.38
CA ARG A 26 9.26 -7.40 6.29
C ARG A 26 9.74 -6.12 5.58
N ALA A 27 9.26 -5.85 4.37
CA ALA A 27 9.53 -4.60 3.65
C ALA A 27 8.65 -3.44 4.14
N PHE A 28 8.62 -3.16 5.45
CA PHE A 28 7.68 -2.21 6.08
C PHE A 28 7.63 -0.84 5.37
N LEU A 29 6.42 -0.35 5.09
CA LEU A 29 6.21 1.03 4.61
C LEU A 29 6.49 2.03 5.74
N CYS A 30 5.90 1.78 6.90
CA CYS A 30 6.07 2.48 8.16
C CYS A 30 5.94 1.46 9.32
N GLY A 31 6.16 1.90 10.57
CA GLY A 31 6.15 1.03 11.76
C GLY A 31 7.53 0.52 12.16
N GLN A 32 7.54 -0.30 13.22
CA GLN A 32 8.75 -0.89 13.79
C GLN A 32 8.85 -2.38 13.44
N ASP A 33 10.04 -2.80 13.07
CA ASP A 33 10.37 -4.20 12.91
C ASP A 33 10.70 -4.84 14.27
N GLU A 34 9.83 -5.72 14.75
CA GLU A 34 9.96 -6.37 16.06
C GLU A 34 11.24 -7.23 16.23
N GLN A 35 11.82 -7.76 15.16
CA GLN A 35 13.03 -8.61 15.28
C GLN A 35 14.32 -7.78 15.34
N THR A 36 14.37 -6.66 14.62
CA THR A 36 15.59 -5.82 14.54
C THR A 36 15.49 -4.57 15.40
N GLY A 37 14.29 -4.21 15.85
CA GLY A 37 13.98 -2.95 16.52
C GLY A 37 13.98 -1.73 15.59
N GLN A 38 14.28 -1.89 14.29
CA GLN A 38 14.40 -0.79 13.35
C GLN A 38 13.05 -0.12 13.11
N SER A 39 13.00 1.20 13.26
CA SER A 39 11.83 2.01 12.93
C SER A 39 11.90 2.56 11.51
N TYR A 40 10.79 2.45 10.79
CA TYR A 40 10.56 3.01 9.46
C TYR A 40 9.57 4.18 9.48
N GLU A 41 9.23 4.69 10.66
CA GLU A 41 8.21 5.72 10.84
C GLU A 41 8.52 7.05 10.13
N HIS A 42 9.81 7.33 9.92
CA HIS A 42 10.29 8.49 9.16
C HIS A 42 9.75 8.58 7.73
N ARG A 43 9.21 7.49 7.17
CA ARG A 43 8.64 7.44 5.81
C ARG A 43 7.16 7.84 5.74
N ARG A 44 6.46 7.91 6.88
CA ARG A 44 4.99 8.09 6.93
C ARG A 44 4.54 9.32 6.14
N GLY A 45 5.13 10.49 6.39
CA GLY A 45 4.75 11.73 5.71
C GLY A 45 4.92 11.64 4.18
N TRP A 46 6.07 11.16 3.71
CA TRP A 46 6.31 10.97 2.27
C TRP A 46 5.32 10.00 1.63
N ILE A 47 4.91 8.93 2.34
CA ILE A 47 3.92 7.97 1.85
C ILE A 47 2.54 8.63 1.74
N GLU A 48 2.12 9.38 2.75
CA GLU A 48 0.85 10.11 2.75
C GLU A 48 0.80 11.11 1.59
N ASP A 49 1.82 11.96 1.46
CA ASP A 49 1.94 12.92 0.36
C ASP A 49 1.86 12.23 -1.01
N LYS A 50 2.53 11.07 -1.14
CA LYS A 50 2.53 10.30 -2.38
C LYS A 50 1.15 9.75 -2.69
N ILE A 51 0.40 9.25 -1.71
CA ILE A 51 -0.96 8.75 -1.90
C ILE A 51 -1.86 9.88 -2.39
N PHE A 52 -1.86 11.04 -1.73
CA PHE A 52 -2.67 12.18 -2.16
C PHE A 52 -2.31 12.64 -3.58
N SER A 53 -1.02 12.65 -3.93
CA SER A 53 -0.59 13.01 -5.29
C SER A 53 -1.11 12.06 -6.39
N LEU A 54 -1.38 10.80 -6.03
CA LEU A 54 -1.86 9.76 -6.95
C LEU A 54 -3.39 9.71 -7.03
N GLU A 55 -4.09 10.19 -6.01
CA GLU A 55 -5.56 10.35 -6.04
C GLU A 55 -6.00 11.57 -6.86
N ALA A 56 -5.16 12.61 -6.93
CA ALA A 56 -5.47 13.85 -7.66
C ALA A 56 -5.38 13.73 -9.20
N ILE A 57 -5.16 12.51 -9.73
CA ILE A 57 -5.03 12.19 -11.17
C ILE A 57 -6.22 11.34 -11.59
#